data_AF-A0A966J617-F1
#
_entry.id   AF-A0A966J617-F1
#
_cell.length_a   1.000
_cell.length_b   1.000
_cell.length_c   1.000
_cell.angle_alpha   90.00
_cell.angle_beta   90.00
_cell.angle_gamma   90.00
#
_symmetry.space_group_name_H-M   'P 1'
#
loop_
_entity.id
_entity.type
_entity.pdbx_description
1 polymer ?
#
loop_
_entity_poly.entity_id
_entity_poly.type
_entity_poly.pdbx_seq_one_letter_code
_entity_poly.pdbx_strand_id
1 'polypeptide(L)'
;MTSRAARYLALYIASIAVALSASVVLVQATGGEWRTVLSALLDGSILGPGRWGQTLGAAAPMLLVALGTIVSGRAGLVNIGQEGQLLMGTAFAVYFGFRIGGPG
;
A
#
# COMPACT_ATOMS: atom_id res chain seq x y z
N MET A 1 -16.78 14.83 19.07
CA MET A 1 -15.52 14.29 18.49
C MET A 1 -15.64 12.82 18.07
N THR A 2 -16.40 11.99 18.81
CA THR A 2 -16.68 10.57 18.51
C THR A 2 -17.32 10.30 17.14
N SER A 3 -18.24 11.15 16.68
CA SER A 3 -18.93 10.97 15.38
C SER A 3 -18.02 11.09 14.15
N ARG A 4 -16.95 11.90 14.21
CA ARG A 4 -16.00 12.06 13.09
C ARG A 4 -15.07 10.85 12.97
N ALA A 5 -14.55 10.37 14.10
CA ALA A 5 -13.70 9.18 14.13
C ALA A 5 -14.46 7.94 13.64
N ALA A 6 -15.70 7.76 14.09
CA ALA A 6 -16.57 6.69 13.61
C ALA A 6 -16.81 6.76 12.09
N ARG A 7 -17.05 7.97 11.56
CA ARG A 7 -17.21 8.17 10.11
C ARG A 7 -15.96 7.78 9.32
N TYR A 8 -14.77 8.19 9.77
CA TYR A 8 -13.52 7.83 9.10
C TYR A 8 -13.25 6.33 9.15
N LEU A 9 -13.48 5.69 10.31
CA LEU A 9 -13.34 4.25 10.45
C LEU A 9 -14.30 3.51 9.51
N ALA A 10 -15.56 3.93 9.45
CA ALA A 10 -16.55 3.35 8.54
C ALA A 10 -16.13 3.49 7.07
N LEU A 11 -15.63 4.66 6.66
CA LEU A 11 -15.14 4.90 5.31
C LEU A 11 -13.93 4.02 4.97
N TYR A 12 -12.99 3.83 5.91
CA TYR A 12 -11.85 2.94 5.68
C TYR A 12 -12.28 1.49 5.56
N ILE A 13 -13.16 1.00 6.44
CA ILE A 13 -13.70 -0.37 6.35
C ILE A 13 -14.43 -0.56 5.02
N ALA A 14 -15.26 0.39 4.61
CA ALA A 14 -15.97 0.32 3.34
C ALA A 14 -15.02 0.30 2.14
N SER A 15 -13.98 1.14 2.15
CA SER A 15 -12.99 1.19 1.07
C SER A 15 -12.21 -0.12 0.96
N ILE A 16 -11.78 -0.69 2.09
CA ILE A 16 -11.10 -1.99 2.15
C ILE A 16 -12.02 -3.09 1.63
N ALA A 17 -13.29 -3.10 2.04
CA ALA A 17 -14.27 -4.08 1.58
C ALA A 17 -14.46 -4.02 0.06
N VAL A 18 -14.64 -2.82 -0.51
CA VAL A 18 -14.77 -2.63 -1.96
C VAL A 18 -13.51 -3.10 -2.70
N ALA A 19 -12.33 -2.78 -2.20
CA ALA A 19 -11.07 -3.21 -2.80
C ALA A 19 -10.91 -4.74 -2.78
N LEU A 20 -11.26 -5.40 -1.67
CA LEU A 20 -11.23 -6.86 -1.56
C LEU A 20 -12.27 -7.51 -2.48
N SER A 21 -13.48 -6.96 -2.56
CA SER A 21 -14.50 -7.44 -3.49
C SER A 21 -14.06 -7.32 -4.95
N ALA A 22 -13.47 -6.18 -5.33
CA ALA A 22 -12.92 -5.98 -6.67
C ALA A 22 -11.79 -6.98 -6.96
N SER A 23 -10.91 -7.24 -6.00
CA SER A 23 -9.86 -8.25 -6.10
C SER A 23 -10.44 -9.65 -6.36
N VAL A 24 -11.47 -10.05 -5.59
CA VAL A 24 -12.17 -11.34 -5.80
C VAL A 24 -12.76 -11.45 -7.20
N VAL A 25 -13.35 -10.37 -7.73
CA VAL A 25 -13.88 -10.34 -9.10
C VAL A 25 -12.77 -10.52 -10.13
N LEU A 26 -11.65 -9.80 -9.99
CA LEU A 26 -10.51 -9.88 -10.91
C LEU A 26 -9.85 -11.27 -10.90
N VAL A 27 -9.69 -11.87 -9.71
CA VAL A 27 -9.12 -13.21 -9.57
C VAL A 27 -10.00 -14.24 -10.27
N GLN A 28 -11.32 -14.18 -10.08
CA GLN A 28 -12.23 -15.09 -10.76
C GLN A 28 -12.25 -14.87 -12.28
N ALA A 29 -12.22 -13.61 -12.72
CA ALA A 29 -12.19 -13.26 -14.14
C ALA A 29 -10.94 -13.78 -14.86
N THR A 30 -9.83 -13.98 -14.13
CA THR A 30 -8.58 -14.54 -14.65
C THR A 30 -8.49 -16.08 -14.47
N GLY A 31 -9.57 -16.72 -13.99
CA GLY A 31 -9.63 -18.17 -13.76
C GLY A 31 -8.96 -18.64 -12.46
N GLY A 32 -8.57 -17.72 -11.59
CA GLY A 32 -7.96 -18.03 -10.29
C GLY A 32 -8.99 -18.34 -9.19
N GLU A 33 -8.54 -19.05 -8.16
CA GLU A 33 -9.35 -19.30 -6.96
C GLU A 33 -9.17 -18.18 -5.92
N TRP A 34 -10.24 -17.42 -5.68
CA TRP A 34 -10.20 -16.27 -4.76
C TRP A 34 -9.90 -16.65 -3.30
N ARG A 35 -10.26 -17.85 -2.85
CA ARG A 35 -10.03 -18.32 -1.47
C ARG A 35 -8.55 -18.48 -1.19
N THR A 36 -7.84 -19.12 -2.12
CA THR A 36 -6.39 -19.30 -2.07
C THR A 36 -5.66 -17.96 -2.11
N VAL A 37 -6.12 -17.02 -2.94
CA VAL A 37 -5.57 -15.65 -2.94
C VAL A 37 -5.83 -14.94 -1.62
N LEU A 38 -7.03 -15.05 -1.06
CA LEU A 38 -7.37 -14.40 0.21
C LEU A 38 -6.56 -14.98 1.38
N SER A 39 -6.39 -16.31 1.44
CA SER A 39 -5.54 -16.93 2.45
C SER A 39 -4.07 -16.51 2.29
N ALA A 40 -3.56 -16.49 1.06
CA ALA A 40 -2.20 -16.03 0.78
C ALA A 40 -1.98 -14.56 1.18
N LEU A 41 -2.98 -13.68 0.97
CA LEU A 41 -2.93 -12.29 1.43
C LEU A 41 -2.85 -12.21 2.96
N LEU A 42 -3.68 -12.97 3.68
CA LEU A 42 -3.69 -12.97 5.15
C LEU A 42 -2.40 -13.58 5.74
N ASP A 43 -1.94 -14.69 5.20
CA ASP A 43 -0.70 -15.35 5.61
C ASP A 43 0.53 -14.48 5.33
N GLY A 44 0.55 -13.84 4.17
CA GLY A 44 1.63 -12.96 3.73
C GLY A 44 1.71 -11.65 4.52
N SER A 45 0.58 -11.15 5.05
CA SER A 45 0.53 -9.82 5.68
C SER A 45 0.38 -9.82 7.20
N ILE A 46 -0.33 -10.80 7.79
CA ILE A 46 -0.78 -10.76 9.19
C ILE A 46 -0.45 -12.04 9.96
N LEU A 47 -0.79 -13.22 9.44
CA LEU A 47 -0.87 -14.45 10.25
C LEU A 47 0.50 -15.09 10.54
N GLY A 48 1.51 -14.86 9.68
CA GLY A 48 2.84 -15.44 9.87
C GLY A 48 3.74 -14.68 10.87
N PRO A 49 4.76 -15.34 11.42
CA PRO A 49 5.77 -14.68 12.25
C PRO A 49 6.52 -13.61 11.44
N GLY A 50 6.71 -12.44 12.04
CA GLY A 50 7.41 -11.29 11.43
C GLY A 50 6.67 -10.60 10.27
N ARG A 51 5.45 -11.02 9.91
CA ARG A 51 4.70 -10.43 8.78
C ARG A 51 4.29 -8.99 9.02
N TRP A 52 3.94 -8.64 10.26
CA TRP A 52 3.67 -7.25 10.64
C TRP A 52 4.85 -6.32 10.33
N GLY A 53 6.08 -6.74 10.64
CA GLY A 53 7.28 -5.96 10.34
C GLY A 53 7.49 -5.78 8.84
N GLN A 54 7.24 -6.82 8.04
CA GLN A 54 7.30 -6.74 6.58
C GLN A 54 6.21 -5.83 6.00
N THR A 55 4.97 -5.99 6.45
CA THR A 55 3.84 -5.15 6.03
C THR A 55 4.07 -3.67 6.37
N LEU A 56 4.49 -3.38 7.60
CA LEU A 56 4.82 -2.02 8.02
C LEU A 56 6.05 -1.47 7.28
N GLY A 57 7.07 -2.30 7.05
CA GLY A 57 8.26 -1.93 6.30
C GLY A 57 7.95 -1.54 4.84
N ALA A 58 7.06 -2.29 4.19
CA ALA A 58 6.59 -1.97 2.85
C ALA A 58 5.64 -0.75 2.82
N ALA A 59 4.86 -0.53 3.88
CA ALA A 59 3.94 0.60 3.98
C ALA A 59 4.63 1.92 4.34
N ALA A 60 5.75 1.89 5.05
CA ALA A 60 6.42 3.09 5.57
C ALA A 60 6.75 4.14 4.48
N PRO A 61 7.34 3.79 3.31
CA PRO A 61 7.60 4.76 2.25
C PRO A 61 6.31 5.40 1.72
N MET A 62 5.25 4.61 1.55
CA MET A 62 3.95 5.09 1.07
C MET A 62 3.30 6.04 2.09
N LEU A 63 3.43 5.77 3.38
CA LEU A 63 2.95 6.68 4.43
C LEU A 63 3.69 8.02 4.41
N LEU A 64 5.00 8.01 4.17
CA LEU A 64 5.77 9.26 4.01
C LEU A 64 5.30 10.06 2.80
N VAL A 65 5.04 9.39 1.67
CA VAL A 65 4.48 10.03 0.47
C VAL A 65 3.09 10.61 0.76
N ALA A 66 2.22 9.86 1.44
CA ALA A 66 0.89 10.33 1.81
C ALA A 66 0.94 11.58 2.72
N LEU A 67 1.85 11.61 3.70
CA LEU A 67 2.09 12.78 4.53
C LEU A 67 2.53 13.99 3.69
N GLY A 68 3.49 13.80 2.78
CA GLY A 68 3.94 14.85 1.86
C GLY A 68 2.80 15.38 0.97
N THR A 69 1.95 14.49 0.47
CA THR A 69 0.76 14.87 -0.33
C THR A 69 -0.24 15.68 0.48
N ILE A 70 -0.48 15.33 1.76
CA ILE A 70 -1.33 16.13 2.65
C ILE A 70 -0.73 17.53 2.83
N VAL A 71 0.57 17.64 3.11
CA VAL A 71 1.24 18.94 3.30
C VAL A 71 1.18 19.78 2.02
N SER A 72 1.50 19.20 0.87
CA SER A 72 1.43 19.86 -0.45
C SER A 72 0.00 20.34 -0.77
N GLY A 73 -1.00 19.48 -0.54
CA GLY A 73 -2.40 19.82 -0.76
C GLY A 73 -2.87 20.97 0.13
N ARG A 74 -2.35 21.09 1.35
CA ARG A 74 -2.62 22.22 2.25
C ARG A 74 -2.02 23.54 1.76
N ALA A 75 -0.95 23.48 0.95
CA ALA A 75 -0.34 24.64 0.30
C ALA A 75 -1.00 24.99 -1.06
N GLY A 76 -2.07 24.30 -1.45
CA GLY A 76 -2.72 24.49 -2.75
C GLY A 76 -1.97 23.85 -3.92
N LEU A 77 -0.91 23.10 -3.64
CA LEU A 77 -0.12 22.39 -4.64
C LEU A 77 -0.67 20.96 -4.79
N VAL A 78 -1.38 20.73 -5.88
CA VAL A 78 -1.84 19.39 -6.27
C VAL A 78 -0.78 18.75 -7.15
N ASN A 79 -0.26 17.61 -6.72
CA ASN A 79 0.60 16.76 -7.54
C ASN A 79 -0.16 15.45 -7.80
N ILE A 80 -0.13 15.01 -9.06
CA ILE A 80 -0.71 13.75 -9.52
C ILE A 80 0.46 12.94 -10.07
N GLY A 81 0.88 11.93 -9.30
CA GLY A 81 1.96 11.03 -9.71
C GLY A 81 3.02 10.73 -8.64
N GLN A 82 2.80 11.11 -7.38
CA GLN A 82 3.74 10.83 -6.30
C GLN A 82 4.02 9.34 -6.12
N GLU A 83 3.01 8.48 -6.33
CA GLU A 83 3.19 7.03 -6.32
C GLU A 83 4.13 6.57 -7.45
N GLY A 84 3.97 7.14 -8.64
CA GLY A 84 4.87 6.86 -9.77
C GLY A 84 6.30 7.37 -9.52
N GLN A 85 6.44 8.53 -8.87
CA GLN A 85 7.74 9.07 -8.47
C GLN A 85 8.42 8.18 -7.44
N LEU A 86 7.68 7.70 -6.44
CA LEU A 86 8.19 6.75 -5.46
C LEU A 86 8.62 5.45 -6.15
N LEU A 87 7.77 4.89 -7.01
CA LEU A 87 8.05 3.64 -7.74
C LEU A 87 9.31 3.77 -8.60
N MET A 88 9.41 4.85 -9.39
CA MET A 88 10.59 5.10 -10.23
C MET A 88 11.84 5.32 -9.37
N GLY A 89 11.74 6.12 -8.32
CA GLY A 89 12.84 6.34 -7.38
C GLY A 89 13.34 5.05 -6.75
N THR A 90 12.43 4.18 -6.30
CA THR A 90 12.77 2.86 -5.77
C THR A 90 13.42 1.98 -6.84
N ALA A 91 12.88 1.94 -8.07
CA ALA A 91 13.44 1.15 -9.16
C ALA A 91 14.89 1.57 -9.48
N PHE A 92 15.15 2.87 -9.61
CA PHE A 92 16.50 3.39 -9.83
C PHE A 92 17.44 3.12 -8.66
N ALA A 93 16.97 3.33 -7.42
CA ALA A 93 17.77 3.07 -6.22
C ALA A 93 18.19 1.60 -6.12
N VAL A 94 17.26 0.67 -6.38
CA VAL A 94 17.56 -0.77 -6.40
C VAL A 94 18.54 -1.11 -7.53
N TYR A 95 18.28 -0.64 -8.75
CA TYR A 95 19.13 -0.91 -9.91
C TYR A 95 20.58 -0.45 -9.69
N PHE A 96 20.77 0.80 -9.26
CA PHE A 96 22.11 1.33 -9.01
C PHE A 96 22.73 0.75 -7.72
N GLY A 97 21.93 0.42 -6.71
CA GLY A 97 22.39 -0.24 -5.49
C GLY A 97 23.07 -1.58 -5.77
N PHE A 98 22.51 -2.37 -6.69
CA PHE A 98 23.14 -3.62 -7.15
C PHE A 98 24.37 -3.41 -8.04
N ARG A 99 24.43 -2.30 -8.80
CA ARG A 99 25.48 -2.08 -9.81
C ARG A 99 26.73 -1.38 -9.27
N ILE A 100 26.54 -0.44 -8.35
CA ILE A 100 27.63 0.39 -7.80
C ILE A 100 28.31 -0.33 -6.63
N GLY A 101 27.64 -1.33 -6.03
CA GLY A 101 28.07 -1.90 -4.76
C GLY A 101 27.78 -0.87 -3.67
N GLY A 102 26.64 -1.00 -3.00
CA GLY A 102 26.44 -0.27 -1.75
C GLY A 102 27.54 -0.64 -0.73
N PRO A 103 27.82 0.20 0.27
CA PRO A 103 28.74 -0.17 1.34
C PRO A 103 28.17 -1.41 2.07
N GLY A 104 28.69 -2.57 1.70
CA GLY A 104 28.32 -3.91 2.16
C GLY A 104 29.42 -4.88 1.80
#